data_AF-A0AB37HL39-F1
#
_entry.id   AF-A0AB37HL39-F1
#
_cell.length_a   1.000
_cell.length_b   1.000
_cell.length_c   1.000
_cell.angle_alpha   90.00
_cell.angle_beta   90.00
_cell.angle_gamma   90.00
#
_symmetry.space_group_name_H-M   'P 1'
#
loop_
_entity.id
_entity.type
_entity.pdbx_description
1 polymer ?
#
loop_
_entity_poly.entity_id
_entity_poly.type
_entity_poly.pdbx_seq_one_letter_code
_entity_poly.pdbx_strand_id
1 'polypeptide(L)'
;MKQLIKNRELLTVVFVFLIIAISLVLGLFLNPEQIFICIVPIFIIFALFRDWLKGREKAKDFKKFMIFRVIVITIIVIFIGLYIASWHQSDTSPNILYMLCWFIVMFIGDVIEKKYFIKKESGK
;
A
#
# COMPACT_ATOMS: atom_id res chain seq x y z
N MET A 1 14.13 -4.44 -16.75
CA MET A 1 12.75 -3.89 -16.66
C MET A 1 11.67 -4.90 -17.03
N LYS A 2 11.70 -5.54 -18.21
CA LYS A 2 10.72 -6.58 -18.60
C LYS A 2 10.65 -7.78 -17.62
N GLN A 3 11.81 -8.28 -17.16
CA GLN A 3 11.86 -9.36 -16.15
C GLN A 3 11.30 -8.92 -14.78
N LEU A 4 11.54 -7.68 -14.34
CA LEU A 4 10.99 -7.14 -13.09
C LEU A 4 9.46 -7.05 -13.12
N ILE A 5 8.88 -6.65 -14.26
CA ILE A 5 7.42 -6.64 -14.46
C ILE A 5 6.86 -8.07 -14.43
N LYS A 6 7.53 -9.00 -15.12
CA LYS A 6 7.14 -10.43 -15.16
C LYS A 6 7.18 -11.08 -13.76
N ASN A 7 8.17 -10.72 -12.95
CA ASN A 7 8.37 -11.30 -11.61
C ASN A 7 7.79 -10.40 -10.49
N ARG A 8 6.87 -9.48 -10.80
CA ARG A 8 6.33 -8.51 -9.82
C ARG A 8 5.71 -9.17 -8.59
N GLU A 9 5.05 -10.31 -8.75
CA GLU A 9 4.46 -11.07 -7.64
C GLU A 9 5.53 -11.68 -6.74
N LEU A 10 6.54 -12.34 -7.32
CA LEU A 10 7.69 -12.86 -6.58
C LEU A 10 8.41 -11.75 -5.80
N LEU A 11 8.62 -10.59 -6.44
CA LEU A 11 9.23 -9.44 -5.80
C LEU A 11 8.39 -8.90 -4.63
N THR A 12 7.06 -8.98 -4.73
CA THR A 12 6.15 -8.65 -3.62
C THR A 12 6.31 -9.63 -2.47
N VAL A 13 6.35 -10.93 -2.74
CA VAL A 13 6.53 -11.96 -1.71
C VAL A 13 7.86 -11.79 -0.99
N VAL A 14 8.96 -11.67 -1.74
CA VAL A 14 10.30 -11.46 -1.17
C VAL A 14 10.35 -10.20 -0.31
N PHE A 15 9.74 -9.11 -0.78
CA PHE A 15 9.72 -7.86 -0.01
C PHE A 15 8.91 -7.98 1.29
N VAL A 16 7.75 -8.64 1.25
CA VAL A 16 6.95 -8.89 2.47
C VAL A 16 7.75 -9.72 3.48
N PHE A 17 8.44 -10.78 3.02
CA PHE A 17 9.33 -11.57 3.88
C PHE A 17 10.45 -10.72 4.49
N LEU A 18 11.08 -9.86 3.69
CA LEU A 18 12.12 -8.95 4.18
C LEU A 18 11.58 -7.99 5.23
N ILE A 19 10.40 -7.40 5.00
CA ILE A 19 9.77 -6.53 6.01
C ILE A 19 9.50 -7.29 7.29
N ILE A 20 8.92 -8.49 7.23
CA ILE A 20 8.66 -9.29 8.43
C ILE A 20 9.95 -9.59 9.20
N ALA A 21 11.01 -10.01 8.49
CA ALA A 21 12.30 -10.27 9.11
C ALA A 21 12.90 -9.02 9.76
N ILE A 22 12.85 -7.87 9.07
CA ILE A 22 13.32 -6.58 9.59
C ILE A 22 12.49 -6.17 10.82
N SER A 23 11.15 -6.29 10.77
CA SER A 23 10.27 -6.01 11.90
C SER A 23 10.62 -6.86 13.13
N LEU A 24 10.88 -8.16 12.94
CA LEU A 24 11.25 -9.06 14.03
C LEU A 24 12.59 -8.67 14.65
N VAL A 25 13.58 -8.33 13.83
CA VAL A 25 14.89 -7.86 14.32
C VAL A 25 14.76 -6.53 15.05
N LEU A 26 14.01 -5.57 14.49
CA LEU A 26 13.75 -4.28 15.13
C LEU A 26 12.97 -4.43 16.44
N GLY A 27 12.07 -5.41 16.53
CA GLY A 27 11.32 -5.76 17.74
C GLY A 27 12.18 -6.19 18.92
N LEU A 28 13.45 -6.54 18.70
CA LEU A 28 14.40 -6.80 19.78
C LEU A 28 14.92 -5.52 20.46
N PHE A 29 14.77 -4.36 19.80
CA PHE A 29 15.39 -3.10 20.22
C PHE A 29 14.41 -1.93 20.37
N LEU A 30 13.28 -1.97 19.67
CA LEU A 30 12.35 -0.85 19.52
C LEU A 30 10.94 -1.24 19.95
N ASN A 31 10.19 -0.26 20.45
CA ASN A 31 8.77 -0.41 20.73
C ASN A 31 7.96 -0.43 19.41
N PRO A 32 6.74 -1.02 19.39
CA PRO A 32 5.93 -1.15 18.18
C PRO A 32 5.74 0.17 17.40
N GLU A 33 5.49 1.28 18.10
CA GLU A 33 5.33 2.61 17.49
C GLU A 33 6.57 3.06 16.71
N GLN A 34 7.76 2.85 17.27
CA GLN A 34 9.03 3.18 16.62
C GLN A 34 9.26 2.30 15.39
N ILE A 35 8.90 1.02 15.47
CA ILE A 35 8.94 0.09 14.33
C ILE A 35 8.02 0.58 13.20
N PHE A 36 6.79 1.00 13.53
CA PHE A 36 5.87 1.54 12.54
C PHE A 36 6.43 2.80 11.85
N ILE A 37 7.01 3.73 12.61
CA ILE A 37 7.63 4.94 12.05
C ILE A 37 8.75 4.58 11.06
N CYS A 38 9.54 3.55 11.33
CA CYS A 38 10.60 3.10 10.42
C CYS A 38 10.07 2.36 9.18
N ILE A 39 9.05 1.52 9.34
CA ILE A 39 8.61 0.59 8.28
C ILE A 39 7.58 1.21 7.34
N VAL A 40 6.69 2.06 7.85
CA VAL A 40 5.63 2.68 7.04
C VAL A 40 6.17 3.42 5.81
N PRO A 41 7.22 4.27 5.90
CA PRO A 41 7.81 4.93 4.73
C PRO A 41 8.36 3.93 3.70
N ILE A 42 9.04 2.88 4.16
CA ILE A 42 9.59 1.82 3.31
C ILE A 42 8.46 1.10 2.56
N PHE A 43 7.35 0.82 3.27
CA PHE A 43 6.17 0.20 2.69
C PHE A 43 5.51 1.10 1.63
N ILE A 44 5.40 2.41 1.89
CA ILE A 44 4.85 3.39 0.93
C ILE A 44 5.69 3.44 -0.35
N ILE A 45 7.01 3.56 -0.22
CA ILE A 45 7.92 3.61 -1.38
C ILE A 45 7.77 2.34 -2.22
N PHE A 46 7.71 1.19 -1.56
CA PHE A 46 7.55 -0.09 -2.25
C PHE A 46 6.19 -0.23 -2.92
N ALA A 47 5.10 0.18 -2.26
CA ALA A 47 3.77 0.17 -2.84
C ALA A 47 3.72 1.05 -4.11
N LEU A 48 4.30 2.25 -4.06
CA LEU A 48 4.43 3.13 -5.22
C LEU A 48 5.27 2.52 -6.33
N PHE A 49 6.37 1.84 -5.99
CA PHE A 49 7.22 1.16 -6.98
C PHE A 49 6.48 0.00 -7.65
N ARG A 50 5.73 -0.80 -6.88
CA ARG A 50 4.91 -1.90 -7.41
C ARG A 50 3.81 -1.38 -8.33
N ASP A 51 3.16 -0.30 -7.93
CA ASP A 51 2.15 0.37 -8.75
C ASP A 51 2.76 0.97 -10.00
N TRP A 52 3.95 1.56 -9.91
CA TRP A 52 4.70 2.04 -11.07
C TRP A 52 4.96 0.92 -12.08
N LEU A 53 5.44 -0.24 -11.62
CA LEU A 53 5.64 -1.40 -12.49
C LEU A 53 4.32 -1.88 -13.13
N LYS A 54 3.23 -1.91 -12.37
CA LYS A 54 1.89 -2.27 -12.86
C LYS A 54 1.37 -1.27 -13.90
N GLY A 55 1.53 0.02 -13.64
CA GLY A 55 1.11 1.08 -14.53
C GLY A 55 1.83 1.03 -15.87
N ARG A 56 3.13 0.76 -15.87
CA ARG A 56 3.93 0.62 -17.11
C ARG A 56 3.45 -0.52 -18.02
N GLU A 57 2.88 -1.57 -17.42
CA GLU A 57 2.39 -2.74 -18.13
C GLU A 57 0.92 -2.60 -18.56
N LYS A 58 0.04 -2.22 -17.62
CA LYS A 58 -1.41 -2.40 -17.74
C LYS A 58 -2.21 -1.09 -17.84
N ALA A 59 -1.62 0.07 -17.56
CA ALA A 59 -2.39 1.33 -17.57
C ALA A 59 -2.67 1.85 -18.98
N LYS A 60 -3.89 2.33 -19.22
CA LYS A 60 -4.27 3.07 -20.44
C LYS A 60 -3.46 4.36 -20.57
N ASP A 61 -3.40 5.12 -19.47
CA ASP A 61 -2.62 6.34 -19.32
C ASP A 61 -1.80 6.22 -18.03
N PHE A 62 -0.49 6.08 -18.19
CA PHE A 62 0.44 5.87 -17.08
C PHE A 62 0.44 7.05 -16.09
N LYS A 63 0.40 8.30 -16.59
CA LYS A 63 0.48 9.48 -15.72
C LYS A 63 -0.79 9.59 -14.87
N LYS A 64 -1.96 9.45 -15.48
CA LYS A 64 -3.23 9.51 -14.76
C LYS A 64 -3.38 8.35 -13.76
N PHE A 65 -2.91 7.15 -14.14
CA PHE A 65 -2.88 6.01 -13.23
C PHE A 65 -2.01 6.28 -11.99
N MET A 66 -0.78 6.79 -12.17
CA MET A 66 0.10 7.07 -11.04
C MET A 66 -0.46 8.16 -10.12
N ILE A 67 -1.05 9.22 -10.66
CA ILE A 67 -1.71 10.27 -9.85
C ILE A 67 -2.83 9.66 -9.01
N PHE A 68 -3.68 8.84 -9.63
CA PHE A 68 -4.76 8.14 -8.93
C PHE A 68 -4.22 7.25 -7.79
N ARG A 69 -3.20 6.44 -8.05
CA ARG A 69 -2.61 5.55 -7.03
C ARG A 69 -1.99 6.33 -5.87
N VAL A 70 -1.32 7.46 -6.15
CA VAL A 70 -0.79 8.35 -5.10
C VAL A 70 -1.92 8.88 -4.23
N ILE A 71 -3.04 9.34 -4.81
CA ILE A 71 -4.19 9.83 -4.06
C ILE A 71 -4.76 8.73 -3.15
N VAL A 72 -4.94 7.52 -3.67
CA VAL A 72 -5.44 6.38 -2.88
C VAL A 72 -4.49 6.07 -1.71
N ILE A 73 -3.18 6.01 -1.95
CA ILE A 73 -2.18 5.75 -0.91
C ILE A 73 -2.20 6.85 0.14
N THR A 74 -2.28 8.13 -0.25
CA THR A 74 -2.36 9.25 0.70
C THR A 74 -3.58 9.13 1.62
N ILE A 75 -4.75 8.78 1.06
CA ILE A 75 -5.96 8.58 1.86
C ILE A 75 -5.77 7.42 2.86
N ILE A 76 -5.15 6.32 2.43
CA ILE A 76 -4.84 5.17 3.31
C ILE A 76 -3.90 5.60 4.45
N VAL A 77 -2.84 6.34 4.15
CA VAL A 77 -1.89 6.85 5.15
C VAL A 77 -2.59 7.74 6.17
N ILE A 78 -3.53 8.58 5.74
CA ILE A 78 -4.35 9.41 6.64
C ILE A 78 -5.16 8.52 7.59
N PHE A 79 -5.83 7.47 7.09
CA PHE A 79 -6.59 6.56 7.95
C PHE A 79 -5.71 5.77 8.93
N ILE A 80 -4.52 5.35 8.51
CA ILE A 80 -3.54 4.71 9.40
C ILE A 80 -3.10 5.70 10.49
N GLY A 81 -2.81 6.94 10.14
CA GLY A 81 -2.46 7.99 11.09
C GLY A 81 -3.58 8.26 12.10
N LEU A 82 -4.83 8.34 11.64
CA LEU A 82 -6.00 8.51 12.52
C LEU A 82 -6.21 7.30 13.45
N TYR A 83 -5.98 6.08 12.94
CA TYR A 83 -6.05 4.87 13.76
C TYR A 83 -5.01 4.88 14.89
N ILE A 84 -3.75 5.22 14.58
CA ILE A 84 -2.68 5.34 15.58
C ILE A 84 -2.99 6.48 16.55
N ALA A 85 -3.45 7.64 16.07
CA ALA A 85 -3.83 8.75 16.94
C ALA A 85 -4.96 8.37 17.91
N SER A 86 -5.93 7.58 17.46
CA SER A 86 -7.00 7.07 18.33
C SER A 86 -6.49 6.12 19.41
N TRP A 87 -5.40 5.39 19.15
CA TRP A 87 -4.73 4.55 20.16
C TRP A 87 -4.21 5.39 21.32
N HIS A 88 -3.67 6.57 21.04
CA HIS A 88 -3.07 7.44 22.06
C HIS A 88 -4.07 8.31 22.83
N GLN A 89 -5.26 8.54 22.29
CA GLN A 89 -6.26 9.45 22.89
C GLN A 89 -7.30 8.76 23.76
N SER A 90 -7.41 7.43 23.71
CA SER A 90 -8.47 6.71 24.42
C SER A 90 -7.90 5.62 25.32
N ASP A 91 -8.40 5.52 26.56
CA ASP A 91 -8.16 4.40 27.48
C ASP A 91 -8.82 3.08 26.99
N THR A 92 -9.51 3.14 25.85
CA THR A 92 -10.18 2.04 25.16
C THR A 92 -9.43 1.64 23.89
N SER A 93 -9.76 0.46 23.37
CA SER A 93 -9.20 -0.05 22.12
C SER A 93 -9.35 0.96 20.96
N PRO A 94 -8.41 1.00 20.00
CA PRO A 94 -8.43 1.91 18.87
C PRO A 94 -9.76 1.89 18.13
N ASN A 95 -10.12 3.03 17.54
CA ASN A 95 -11.37 3.13 16.80
C ASN A 95 -11.31 2.30 15.51
N ILE A 96 -11.98 1.14 15.55
CA ILE A 96 -12.00 0.16 14.46
C ILE A 96 -12.62 0.71 13.17
N LEU A 97 -13.40 1.80 13.26
CA LEU A 97 -13.98 2.46 12.10
C LEU A 97 -12.90 2.97 11.14
N TYR A 98 -11.75 3.45 11.63
CA TYR A 98 -10.66 3.88 10.76
C TYR A 98 -10.06 2.71 9.97
N MET A 99 -10.00 1.53 10.58
CA MET A 99 -9.58 0.29 9.90
C MET A 99 -10.60 -0.12 8.82
N LEU A 100 -11.90 -0.04 9.12
CA LEU A 100 -12.96 -0.31 8.13
C LEU A 100 -12.94 0.67 6.96
N CYS A 101 -12.75 1.98 7.23
CA CYS A 101 -12.61 2.99 6.19
C CYS A 101 -11.44 2.69 5.26
N TRP A 102 -10.31 2.21 5.79
CA TRP A 102 -9.18 1.77 4.97
C TRP A 102 -9.59 0.64 3.99
N PHE A 103 -10.28 -0.40 4.46
CA PHE A 103 -10.76 -1.47 3.58
C PHE A 103 -11.69 -0.96 2.48
N ILE A 104 -12.61 -0.05 2.82
CA ILE A 104 -13.53 0.56 1.85
C ILE A 104 -12.76 1.33 0.77
N VAL A 105 -11.77 2.13 1.16
CA VAL A 105 -10.94 2.89 0.21
C VAL A 105 -10.17 1.97 -0.72
N MET A 106 -9.59 0.88 -0.21
CA MET A 106 -8.91 -0.11 -1.05
C MET A 106 -9.86 -0.75 -2.06
N PHE A 107 -11.06 -1.14 -1.61
CA PHE A 107 -12.06 -1.76 -2.48
C PHE A 107 -12.53 -0.81 -3.59
N ILE A 108 -12.93 0.41 -3.22
CA ILE A 108 -13.36 1.43 -4.18
C ILE A 108 -12.22 1.76 -5.14
N GLY A 109 -11.00 1.89 -4.62
CA GLY A 109 -9.78 2.12 -5.39
C GLY A 109 -9.60 1.07 -6.48
N ASP A 110 -9.72 -0.21 -6.13
CA ASP A 110 -9.60 -1.33 -7.08
C ASP A 110 -10.71 -1.33 -8.15
N VAL A 111 -11.95 -1.03 -7.78
CA VAL A 111 -13.07 -0.95 -8.74
C VAL A 111 -12.84 0.18 -9.74
N ILE A 112 -12.46 1.36 -9.26
CA ILE A 112 -12.16 2.53 -10.11
C ILE A 112 -10.96 2.23 -11.01
N GLU A 113 -9.91 1.63 -10.45
CA GLU A 113 -8.69 1.27 -11.19
C GLU A 113 -9.02 0.39 -12.40
N LYS A 114 -9.73 -0.73 -12.16
CA LYS A 114 -10.09 -1.70 -13.20
C LYS A 114 -10.99 -1.08 -14.26
N LYS A 115 -11.94 -0.23 -13.88
CA LYS A 115 -12.90 0.37 -14.80
C LYS A 115 -12.28 1.46 -15.67
N TYR A 116 -11.54 2.38 -15.07
CA TYR A 116 -11.11 3.61 -15.73
C TYR A 116 -9.66 3.54 -16.22
N PHE A 117 -8.75 2.92 -15.46
CA PHE A 117 -7.31 3.08 -15.69
C PHE A 117 -6.62 1.87 -16.32
N ILE A 118 -7.13 0.65 -16.16
CA ILE A 118 -6.55 -0.57 -16.74
C ILE A 118 -7.05 -0.79 -18.17
N LYS A 119 -6.14 -1.15 -19.08
CA LYS A 119 -6.50 -1.55 -20.46
C LYS A 119 -7.42 -2.76 -20.39
N LYS A 120 -8.58 -2.70 -21.06
CA LYS A 120 -9.37 -3.93 -21.28
C LYS A 120 -8.54 -4.83 -22.18
N GLU A 121 -8.38 -6.10 -21.82
CA GLU A 121 -7.92 -7.08 -22.79
C GLU A 121 -8.97 -7.12 -23.89
N SER A 122 -8.69 -6.47 -25.02
CA SER A 122 -9.40 -6.70 -26.26
C SER A 122 -9.12 -8.16 -26.60
N GLY A 123 -10.18 -8.96 -26.72
CA GLY A 123 -10.15 -10.41 -26.83
C GLY A 123 -9.06 -10.94 -27.77
N LYS A 124 -8.48 -12.06 -27.35
CA LYS A 124 -8.07 -13.10 -28.28
C LYS A 124 -9.23 -14.08 -28.40
#